data_AF-A0A815BYN2-F1
#
_entry.id   AF-A0A815BYN2-F1
#
_cell.length_a   1.000
_cell.length_b   1.000
_cell.length_c   1.000
_cell.angle_alpha   90.00
_cell.angle_beta   90.00
_cell.angle_gamma   90.00
#
_symmetry.space_group_name_H-M   'P 1'
#
loop_
_entity.id
_entity.type
_entity.pdbx_description
1 polymer ?
#
loop_
_entity_poly.entity_id
_entity_poly.type
_entity_poly.pdbx_seq_one_letter_code
_entity_poly.pdbx_strand_id
1 'polypeptide(L)'
;MGQREHQRNFHHVHKAFYSLNARFYNLIFNSTIPVDVNLSSISKSTFQRYNKVIILPNKHRIHSFHLSNPCLYDDISSPIHILSEFLHLKTLSLNNIKY
;
A
#
# COMPACT_ATOMS: atom_id res chain seq x y z
N MET A 1 -35.09 -13.40 1.50
CA MET A 1 -35.39 -12.00 1.13
C MET A 1 -34.35 -10.98 1.65
N GLY A 2 -33.45 -11.32 2.59
CA GLY A 2 -32.53 -10.35 3.22
C GLY A 2 -31.23 -9.97 2.49
N GLN A 3 -30.73 -10.74 1.51
CA GLN A 3 -29.43 -10.41 0.87
C GLN A 3 -29.48 -9.19 -0.07
N ARG A 4 -30.64 -8.91 -0.68
CA ARG A 4 -30.83 -7.77 -1.60
C ARG A 4 -30.95 -6.42 -0.88
N GLU A 5 -31.39 -6.42 0.38
CA GLU A 5 -31.50 -5.22 1.20
C GLU A 5 -30.14 -4.81 1.78
N HIS A 6 -29.33 -5.79 2.22
CA HIS A 6 -27.96 -5.52 2.65
C HIS A 6 -27.11 -4.92 1.53
N GLN A 7 -27.15 -5.48 0.31
CA GLN A 7 -26.43 -4.91 -0.84
C GLN A 7 -26.88 -3.49 -1.19
N ARG A 8 -28.19 -3.21 -1.08
CA ARG A 8 -28.73 -1.85 -1.28
C ARG A 8 -28.19 -0.87 -0.24
N ASN A 9 -28.20 -1.25 1.04
CA ASN A 9 -27.67 -0.42 2.11
C ASN A 9 -26.18 -0.13 1.93
N PHE A 10 -25.36 -1.12 1.56
CA PHE A 10 -23.95 -0.88 1.24
C PHE A 10 -23.77 0.08 0.07
N HIS A 11 -24.58 -0.04 -0.97
CA HIS A 11 -24.54 0.87 -2.10
C HIS A 11 -24.93 2.31 -1.72
N HIS A 12 -25.99 2.48 -0.92
CA HIS A 12 -26.45 3.79 -0.45
C HIS A 12 -25.40 4.46 0.45
N VAL A 13 -24.81 3.71 1.38
CA VAL A 13 -23.73 4.21 2.26
C VAL A 13 -22.50 4.59 1.43
N HIS A 14 -22.05 3.71 0.53
CA HIS A 14 -20.91 4.01 -0.33
C HIS A 14 -21.16 5.26 -1.19
N LYS A 15 -22.36 5.40 -1.76
CA LYS A 15 -22.74 6.57 -2.55
C LYS A 15 -22.81 7.85 -1.70
N ALA A 16 -23.35 7.78 -0.49
CA ALA A 16 -23.45 8.93 0.42
C ALA A 16 -22.07 9.48 0.81
N PHE A 17 -21.08 8.60 0.99
CA PHE A 17 -19.72 8.99 1.37
C PHE A 17 -18.73 9.10 0.21
N TYR A 18 -19.16 8.82 -1.02
CA TYR A 18 -18.27 8.77 -2.19
C TYR A 18 -17.44 10.05 -2.37
N SER A 19 -18.10 11.21 -2.38
CA SER A 19 -17.43 12.50 -2.56
C SER A 19 -16.48 12.83 -1.40
N LEU A 20 -16.85 12.45 -0.18
CA LEU A 20 -16.01 12.66 1.00
C LEU A 20 -14.76 11.77 0.95
N ASN A 21 -14.93 10.49 0.59
CA ASN A 21 -13.83 9.55 0.41
C ASN A 21 -12.89 9.99 -0.71
N ALA A 22 -13.42 10.48 -1.83
CA ALA A 22 -12.63 11.03 -2.93
C ALA A 22 -11.82 12.26 -2.48
N ARG A 23 -12.43 13.15 -1.69
CA ARG A 23 -11.74 14.33 -1.15
C ARG A 23 -10.63 13.94 -0.17
N PHE A 24 -10.87 13.01 0.75
CA PHE A 24 -9.84 12.50 1.65
C PHE A 24 -8.71 11.80 0.88
N TYR A 25 -9.03 10.99 -0.12
CA TYR A 25 -8.05 10.36 -0.99
C TYR A 25 -7.16 11.42 -1.67
N ASN A 26 -7.76 12.46 -2.26
CA ASN A 26 -7.02 13.54 -2.91
C ASN A 26 -6.15 14.33 -1.93
N LEU A 27 -6.64 14.58 -0.71
CA LEU A 27 -5.84 15.22 0.35
C LEU A 27 -4.65 14.36 0.75
N ILE A 28 -4.86 13.05 0.94
CA ILE A 28 -3.80 12.13 1.31
C ILE A 28 -2.79 12.01 0.16
N PHE A 29 -3.24 11.89 -1.10
CA PHE A 29 -2.39 11.72 -2.27
C PHE A 29 -1.51 12.95 -2.54
N ASN A 30 -2.08 14.16 -2.47
CA ASN A 30 -1.35 15.41 -2.69
C ASN A 30 -0.63 15.93 -1.43
N SER A 31 -0.71 15.19 -0.32
CA SER A 31 -0.04 15.59 0.91
C SER A 31 1.47 15.43 0.80
N THR A 32 2.22 16.30 1.44
CA THR A 32 3.67 16.17 1.63
C THR A 32 4.03 15.32 2.86
N ILE A 33 3.04 14.80 3.58
CA ILE A 33 3.25 13.99 4.78
C ILE A 33 4.05 12.74 4.40
N PRO A 34 5.19 12.49 5.07
CA PRO A 34 5.98 11.29 4.90
C PRO A 34 5.18 10.02 5.16
N VAL A 35 5.48 8.97 4.41
CA VAL A 35 4.87 7.65 4.60
C VAL A 35 5.92 6.66 5.07
N ASP A 36 5.61 5.97 6.16
CA ASP A 36 6.40 4.84 6.62
C ASP A 36 5.63 3.54 6.32
N VAL A 37 6.31 2.62 5.64
CA VAL A 37 5.74 1.34 5.22
C VAL A 37 6.38 0.24 6.05
N ASN A 38 5.56 -0.47 6.82
CA ASN A 38 5.97 -1.66 7.56
C ASN A 38 5.11 -2.85 7.12
N LEU A 39 5.73 -3.79 6.43
CA LEU A 39 5.10 -5.00 5.89
C LEU A 39 5.80 -6.24 6.46
N SER A 40 5.54 -6.52 7.73
CA SER A 40 5.98 -7.73 8.40
C SER A 40 4.97 -8.87 8.24
N SER A 41 5.43 -10.08 7.87
CA SER A 41 4.64 -11.31 7.94
C SER A 41 3.33 -11.32 7.13
N ILE A 42 3.28 -10.65 5.98
CA ILE A 42 2.09 -10.62 5.12
C ILE A 42 2.09 -11.74 4.07
N SER A 43 0.95 -12.10 3.47
CA SER A 43 0.96 -13.03 2.35
C SER A 43 1.45 -12.36 1.05
N LYS A 44 1.89 -13.17 0.07
CA LYS A 44 2.27 -12.69 -1.27
C LYS A 44 1.17 -11.88 -1.96
N SER A 45 -0.06 -12.39 -1.94
CA SER A 45 -1.23 -11.70 -2.52
C SER A 45 -1.52 -10.37 -1.84
N THR A 46 -1.34 -10.31 -0.52
CA THR A 46 -1.47 -9.07 0.25
C THR A 46 -0.40 -8.08 -0.17
N PHE A 47 0.87 -8.51 -0.23
CA PHE A 47 1.96 -7.64 -0.67
C PHE A 47 1.71 -7.06 -2.07
N GLN A 48 1.32 -7.87 -3.05
CA GLN A 48 1.04 -7.39 -4.41
C GLN A 48 -0.06 -6.31 -4.43
N ARG A 49 -1.11 -6.49 -3.61
CA ARG A 49 -2.17 -5.49 -3.45
C ARG A 49 -1.63 -4.20 -2.82
N TYR A 50 -0.88 -4.30 -1.73
CA TYR A 50 -0.27 -3.13 -1.08
C TYR A 50 0.72 -2.42 -2.00
N ASN A 51 1.49 -3.18 -2.77
CA ASN A 51 2.42 -2.64 -3.73
C ASN A 51 1.70 -1.77 -4.76
N LYS A 52 0.63 -2.30 -5.38
CA LYS A 52 -0.15 -1.58 -6.39
C LYS A 52 -0.87 -0.35 -5.84
N VAL A 53 -1.43 -0.44 -4.64
CA VAL A 53 -2.37 0.58 -4.12
C VAL A 53 -1.69 1.61 -3.22
N ILE A 54 -0.63 1.23 -2.50
CA ILE A 54 -0.01 2.07 -1.48
C ILE A 54 1.45 2.37 -1.83
N ILE A 55 2.26 1.37 -2.15
CA ILE A 55 3.71 1.58 -2.33
C ILE A 55 3.99 2.36 -3.61
N LEU A 56 3.56 1.85 -4.78
CA LEU A 56 3.83 2.47 -6.08
C LEU A 56 3.36 3.94 -6.16
N PRO A 57 2.13 4.30 -5.73
CA PRO A 57 1.66 5.68 -5.85
C PRO A 57 2.35 6.66 -4.89
N ASN A 58 2.91 6.17 -3.77
CA ASN A 58 3.48 7.00 -2.72
C ASN A 58 5.02 6.94 -2.66
N LYS A 59 5.70 6.32 -3.65
CA LYS A 59 7.18 6.19 -3.69
C LYS A 59 7.94 7.48 -3.36
N HIS A 60 7.49 8.60 -3.91
CA HIS A 60 8.08 9.93 -3.72
C HIS A 60 8.01 10.45 -2.27
N ARG A 61 7.19 9.84 -1.40
CA ARG A 61 6.97 10.23 0.00
C ARG A 61 7.39 9.18 1.00
N ILE A 62 7.75 7.98 0.55
CA ILE A 62 8.12 6.91 1.45
C ILE A 62 9.51 7.20 2.01
N HIS A 63 9.58 7.39 3.33
CA HIS A 63 10.83 7.68 4.03
C HIS A 63 11.41 6.40 4.66
N SER A 64 10.56 5.53 5.18
CA SER A 64 10.98 4.27 5.78
C SER A 64 10.26 3.10 5.12
N PHE A 65 11.03 2.07 4.76
CA PHE A 65 10.50 0.84 4.20
C PHE A 65 11.05 -0.37 4.95
N HIS A 66 10.18 -1.05 5.69
CA HIS A 66 10.49 -2.28 6.39
C HIS A 66 9.71 -3.43 5.76
N LEU A 67 10.45 -4.42 5.26
CA LEU A 67 9.90 -5.65 4.71
C LEU A 67 10.56 -6.84 5.41
N SER A 68 9.75 -7.61 6.12
CA SER A 68 10.19 -8.80 6.83
C SER A 68 9.30 -9.97 6.44
N ASN A 69 9.59 -10.57 5.27
CA ASN A 69 8.76 -11.62 4.71
C ASN A 69 9.52 -12.57 3.78
N PRO A 70 9.73 -13.84 4.20
CA PRO A 70 10.43 -14.83 3.39
C PRO A 70 9.64 -15.29 2.15
N CYS A 71 8.30 -15.10 2.11
CA CYS A 71 7.45 -15.57 1.02
C CYS A 71 7.48 -14.68 -0.25
N LEU A 72 8.20 -13.56 -0.20
CA LEU A 72 8.31 -12.62 -1.33
C LEU A 72 9.63 -12.78 -2.11
N TYR A 73 10.43 -13.78 -1.76
CA TYR A 73 11.75 -14.05 -2.32
C TYR A 73 11.79 -14.12 -3.85
N ASP A 74 10.84 -14.84 -4.47
CA ASP A 74 10.88 -15.06 -5.94
C ASP A 74 10.35 -13.89 -6.79
N ASP A 75 9.53 -13.01 -6.20
CA ASP A 75 8.87 -11.91 -6.94
C ASP A 75 9.66 -10.60 -6.89
N ILE A 76 10.57 -10.46 -5.93
CA ILE A 76 11.40 -9.26 -5.79
C ILE A 76 12.71 -9.54 -6.53
N SER A 77 12.64 -9.65 -7.86
CA SER A 77 13.81 -9.98 -8.71
C SER A 77 14.95 -8.95 -8.64
N SER A 78 14.72 -7.80 -8.01
CA SER A 78 15.78 -6.97 -7.46
C SER A 78 15.16 -5.95 -6.52
N PRO A 79 15.32 -6.09 -5.19
CA PRO A 79 14.92 -5.05 -4.25
C PRO A 79 15.51 -3.70 -4.69
N ILE A 80 16.73 -3.73 -5.23
CA ILE A 80 17.51 -2.58 -5.68
C ILE A 80 16.80 -1.79 -6.80
N HIS A 81 16.14 -2.46 -7.76
CA HIS A 81 15.40 -1.78 -8.82
C HIS A 81 14.13 -1.09 -8.33
N ILE A 82 13.45 -1.68 -7.34
CA ILE A 82 12.27 -1.06 -6.75
C ILE A 82 12.71 0.16 -5.94
N LEU A 83 13.83 0.05 -5.22
CA LEU A 83 14.36 1.08 -4.31
C LEU A 83 14.94 2.30 -5.03
N SER A 84 15.48 2.15 -6.24
CA SER A 84 16.02 3.27 -7.01
C SER A 84 14.96 4.33 -7.35
N GLU A 85 13.68 3.96 -7.31
CA GLU A 85 12.56 4.85 -7.58
C GLU A 85 12.05 5.61 -6.32
N PHE A 86 12.61 5.34 -5.14
CA PHE A 86 12.18 6.00 -3.90
C PHE A 86 13.06 7.22 -3.61
N LEU A 87 12.63 8.38 -4.10
CA LEU A 87 13.40 9.62 -4.04
C LEU A 87 13.77 10.05 -2.62
N HIS A 88 12.91 9.79 -1.62
CA HIS A 88 13.07 10.30 -0.25
C HIS A 88 13.32 9.19 0.78
N LEU A 89 13.69 7.99 0.34
CA LEU A 89 13.93 6.87 1.24
C LEU A 89 15.16 7.13 2.12
N LYS A 90 14.95 7.12 3.43
CA LYS A 90 16.00 7.28 4.44
C LYS A 90 16.36 5.97 5.11
N THR A 91 15.37 5.09 5.27
CA THR A 91 15.54 3.84 6.01
C THR A 91 14.96 2.69 5.22
N LEU A 92 15.80 1.67 5.03
CA LEU A 92 15.41 0.41 4.41
C LEU A 92 15.81 -0.73 5.34
N SER A 93 14.86 -1.60 5.66
CA SER A 93 15.13 -2.81 6.42
C SER A 93 14.48 -3.98 5.72
N LEU A 94 15.32 -4.88 5.21
CA LEU A 94 14.95 -6.10 4.53
C LEU A 94 15.38 -7.27 5.40
N ASN A 95 14.45 -7.86 6.14
CA ASN A 95 14.75 -8.98 7.03
C ASN A 95 14.22 -10.28 6.42
N ASN A 96 15.00 -11.36 6.51
CA ASN A 96 14.67 -12.67 5.93
C ASN A 96 14.46 -12.64 4.41
N ILE A 97 15.12 -11.71 3.71
CA ILE A 97 15.25 -11.67 2.26
C ILE A 97 16.71 -12.01 1.97
N LYS A 98 16.98 -13.20 1.41
CA LYS A 98 18.35 -13.61 1.03
C LYS A 98 18.69 -13.03 -0.35
N TYR A 99 19.91 -12.52 -0.49
CA TYR A 99 20.46 -11.97 -1.74
C TYR A 99 21.00 -13.08 -2.64
#